data_AF-A0A356E5Y5-F1
#
_entry.id   AF-A0A356E5Y5-F1
#
_cell.length_a   1.000
_cell.length_b   1.000
_cell.length_c   1.000
_cell.angle_alpha   90.00
_cell.angle_beta   90.00
_cell.angle_gamma   90.00
#
_symmetry.space_group_name_H-M   'P 1'
#
loop_
_entity.id
_entity.type
_entity.pdbx_description
1 polymer ?
#
loop_
_entity_poly.entity_id
_entity_poly.type
_entity_poly.pdbx_seq_one_letter_code
_entity_poly.pdbx_strand_id
1 'polypeptide(L)'
;YHSVLSMDEQLVAALFDAAKAEHEPFWRLPFEEFHRSQISSSFADISNTGSVPVGAGASTATAFLSYFIKNYRQNWLHIDCSATFRKSGSDLWAAGATGIGVQTIANLLLSKGA
;
A
#
# COMPACT_ATOMS: atom_id res chain seq x y z
N TYR A 1 -4.52 10.73 0.00
CA TYR A 1 -3.24 10.01 -0.08
C TYR A 1 -3.52 8.56 -0.44
N HIS A 2 -2.69 7.96 -1.28
CA HIS A 2 -2.55 6.50 -1.35
C HIS A 2 -1.80 5.99 -0.14
N SER A 3 -2.16 4.81 0.35
CA SER A 3 -1.50 4.22 1.51
C SER A 3 -0.40 3.27 1.04
N VAL A 4 0.82 3.48 1.51
CA VAL A 4 2.00 2.67 1.17
C VAL A 4 2.31 1.76 2.35
N LEU A 5 2.40 0.45 2.09
CA LEU A 5 2.75 -0.55 3.08
C LEU A 5 3.86 -1.46 2.54
N SER A 6 4.99 -1.48 3.22
CA SER A 6 6.16 -2.31 2.89
C SER A 6 7.14 -2.32 4.06
N MET A 7 7.94 -3.38 4.14
CA MET A 7 9.11 -3.48 5.02
C MET A 7 10.43 -3.09 4.31
N ASP A 8 10.38 -2.82 3.01
CA ASP A 8 11.55 -2.40 2.23
C ASP A 8 11.69 -0.87 2.30
N GLU A 9 12.49 -0.40 3.26
CA GLU A 9 12.75 1.03 3.46
C GLU A 9 13.32 1.74 2.23
N GLN A 10 14.17 1.06 1.46
CA GLN A 10 14.81 1.64 0.28
C GLN A 10 13.80 1.81 -0.85
N LEU A 11 12.96 0.80 -1.08
CA LEU A 11 11.90 0.87 -2.07
C LEU A 11 10.84 1.91 -1.70
N VAL A 12 10.50 2.00 -0.40
CA VAL A 12 9.60 3.05 0.10
C VAL A 12 10.20 4.43 -0.16
N ALA A 13 11.46 4.68 0.21
CA ALA A 13 12.10 5.97 -0.04
C ALA A 13 12.07 6.35 -1.53
N ALA A 14 12.41 5.41 -2.41
CA ALA A 14 12.36 5.64 -3.86
C ALA A 14 10.94 5.98 -4.38
N LEU A 15 9.90 5.31 -3.86
CA LEU A 15 8.52 5.67 -4.19
C LEU A 15 8.17 7.09 -3.73
N PHE A 16 8.59 7.47 -2.51
CA PHE A 16 8.30 8.81 -1.98
C PHE A 16 9.05 9.92 -2.72
N ASP A 17 10.28 9.65 -3.19
CA ASP A 17 11.01 10.58 -4.06
C ASP A 17 10.29 10.77 -5.40
N ALA A 18 9.84 9.69 -6.03
CA ALA A 18 9.03 9.74 -7.25
C ALA A 18 7.70 10.49 -7.01
N ALA A 19 6.99 10.19 -5.93
CA ALA A 19 5.73 10.84 -5.58
C ALA A 19 5.89 12.34 -5.36
N LYS A 20 7.02 12.75 -4.74
CA LYS A 20 7.36 14.16 -4.54
C LYS A 20 7.68 14.85 -5.86
N ALA A 21 8.39 14.20 -6.77
CA ALA A 21 8.68 14.73 -8.10
C ALA A 21 7.42 14.92 -8.96
N GLU A 22 6.47 13.98 -8.85
CA GLU A 22 5.21 13.99 -9.61
C GLU A 22 4.06 14.71 -8.90
N HIS A 23 4.30 15.28 -7.73
CA HIS A 23 3.31 15.98 -6.90
C HIS A 23 2.07 15.13 -6.55
N GLU A 24 2.22 13.81 -6.41
CA GLU A 24 1.11 12.91 -6.08
C GLU A 24 1.10 12.53 -4.58
N PRO A 25 -0.07 12.51 -3.93
CA PRO A 25 -0.15 12.31 -2.48
C PRO A 25 -0.04 10.83 -2.07
N PHE A 26 1.06 10.47 -1.41
CA PHE A 26 1.26 9.17 -0.75
C PHE A 26 1.50 9.34 0.76
N TRP A 27 1.07 8.36 1.56
CA TRP A 27 1.30 8.30 3.00
C TRP A 27 1.64 6.88 3.43
N ARG A 28 2.62 6.71 4.31
CA ARG A 28 3.03 5.38 4.76
C ARG A 28 2.19 4.95 5.95
N LEU A 29 1.62 3.75 5.85
CA LEU A 29 0.97 3.07 6.97
C LEU A 29 1.90 1.96 7.50
N PRO A 30 1.75 1.57 8.78
CA PRO A 30 2.60 0.54 9.37
C PRO A 30 2.30 -0.82 8.74
N PHE A 31 3.36 -1.53 8.34
CA PHE A 31 3.31 -2.96 8.06
C PHE A 31 4.54 -3.61 8.69
N GLU A 32 4.28 -4.39 9.72
CA GLU A 32 5.25 -4.98 10.64
C GLU A 32 4.97 -6.47 10.80
N GLU A 33 5.96 -7.25 11.24
CA GLU A 33 5.87 -8.71 11.29
C GLU A 33 4.67 -9.19 12.12
N PHE A 34 4.36 -8.51 13.22
CA PHE A 34 3.23 -8.87 14.08
C PHE A 34 1.87 -8.78 13.37
N HIS A 35 1.73 -8.01 12.28
CA HIS A 35 0.46 -7.98 11.53
C HIS A 35 0.17 -9.33 10.87
N ARG A 36 1.19 -10.14 10.58
CA ARG A 36 1.02 -11.51 10.05
C ARG A 36 0.38 -12.46 11.05
N SER A 37 0.56 -12.24 12.35
CA SER A 37 -0.13 -13.04 13.39
C SER A 37 -1.58 -12.60 13.63
N GLN A 38 -2.00 -11.45 13.09
CA GLN A 38 -3.36 -10.91 13.21
C GLN A 38 -4.35 -11.45 12.16
N ILE A 39 -3.94 -12.43 11.37
CA ILE A 39 -4.76 -13.12 10.35
C ILE A 39 -4.75 -14.63 10.55
N SER A 40 -4.75 -15.09 11.80
CA SER A 40 -4.78 -16.51 12.15
C SER A 40 -6.14 -17.16 11.87
N SER A 41 -6.13 -18.46 11.58
CA SER A 41 -7.33 -19.29 11.40
C SER A 41 -7.21 -20.58 12.22
N SER A 42 -8.33 -21.09 12.74
CA SER A 42 -8.37 -22.37 13.44
C SER A 42 -8.41 -23.58 12.51
N PHE A 43 -8.64 -23.36 11.21
CA PHE A 43 -8.91 -24.42 10.23
C PHE A 43 -8.05 -24.35 8.96
N ALA A 44 -7.24 -23.30 8.81
CA ALA A 44 -6.41 -23.05 7.65
C ALA A 44 -5.11 -22.35 8.05
N ASP A 45 -4.15 -22.25 7.12
CA ASP A 45 -2.86 -21.60 7.36
C ASP A 45 -3.02 -20.12 7.76
N ILE A 46 -3.95 -19.41 7.10
CA ILE A 46 -4.30 -18.01 7.35
C ILE A 46 -5.80 -17.76 7.12
N SER A 47 -6.33 -16.69 7.73
CA SER A 47 -7.64 -16.12 7.48
C SER A 47 -7.55 -14.99 6.44
N ASN A 48 -8.59 -14.84 5.62
CA ASN A 48 -8.70 -13.71 4.69
C ASN A 48 -9.23 -12.42 5.35
N THR A 49 -9.54 -12.48 6.65
CA THR A 49 -10.00 -11.35 7.47
C THR A 49 -9.19 -11.29 8.77
N GLY A 50 -9.14 -10.10 9.39
CA GLY A 50 -8.43 -9.93 10.65
C GLY A 50 -9.05 -10.77 11.77
N SER A 51 -8.21 -11.36 12.62
CA SER A 51 -8.63 -12.18 13.77
C SER A 51 -8.65 -11.42 15.10
N VAL A 52 -8.22 -10.15 15.12
CA VAL A 52 -8.18 -9.30 16.32
C VAL A 52 -9.39 -8.35 16.41
N PRO A 53 -9.93 -8.07 17.62
CA PRO A 53 -11.12 -7.23 17.81
C PRO A 53 -10.97 -5.78 17.36
N VAL A 54 -9.76 -5.21 17.47
CA VAL A 54 -9.41 -3.87 16.99
C VAL A 54 -8.18 -4.04 16.09
N GLY A 55 -8.41 -4.02 14.78
CA GLY A 55 -7.37 -4.26 13.78
C GLY A 55 -7.10 -3.05 12.89
N ALA A 56 -5.85 -2.96 12.40
CA ALA A 56 -5.48 -2.03 11.35
C ALA A 56 -5.76 -2.70 9.98
N GLY A 57 -6.98 -2.52 9.46
CA GLY A 57 -7.47 -3.24 8.27
C GLY A 57 -6.51 -3.25 7.08
N ALA A 58 -5.95 -2.10 6.71
CA ALA A 58 -4.97 -1.98 5.62
C ALA A 58 -3.68 -2.78 5.92
N SER A 59 -3.20 -2.74 7.16
CA SER A 59 -2.01 -3.47 7.61
C SER A 59 -2.25 -4.99 7.64
N THR A 60 -3.41 -5.45 8.11
CA THR A 60 -3.77 -6.87 8.10
C THR A 60 -4.04 -7.40 6.68
N ALA A 61 -4.61 -6.59 5.80
CA ALA A 61 -4.76 -6.94 4.39
C ALA A 61 -3.39 -7.04 3.69
N THR A 62 -2.48 -6.12 3.97
CA THR A 62 -1.08 -6.22 3.50
C THR A 62 -0.41 -7.48 4.06
N ALA A 63 -0.62 -7.78 5.33
CA ALA A 63 -0.11 -9.00 5.94
C ALA A 63 -0.61 -10.25 5.21
N PHE A 64 -1.90 -10.30 4.84
CA PHE A 64 -2.45 -11.39 4.02
C PHE A 64 -1.71 -11.52 2.69
N LEU A 65 -1.54 -10.42 1.95
CA LEU A 65 -0.80 -10.43 0.67
C LEU A 65 0.66 -10.91 0.84
N SER A 66 1.30 -10.56 1.96
CA SER A 66 2.69 -10.93 2.22
C SER A 66 2.94 -12.44 2.36
N TYR A 67 1.91 -13.27 2.58
CA TYR A 67 2.05 -14.73 2.58
C TYR A 67 2.28 -15.32 1.19
N PHE A 68 1.92 -14.58 0.14
CA PHE A 68 2.04 -15.03 -1.25
C PHE A 68 3.30 -14.49 -1.94
N ILE A 69 4.15 -13.74 -1.22
CA ILE A 69 5.40 -13.17 -1.72
C ILE A 69 6.58 -13.83 -1.01
N LYS A 70 7.41 -14.57 -1.76
CA LYS A 70 8.53 -15.35 -1.20
C LYS A 70 9.48 -14.52 -0.35
N ASN A 71 9.85 -13.34 -0.83
CA ASN A 71 10.76 -12.41 -0.14
C ASN A 71 10.01 -11.13 0.26
N TYR A 72 8.87 -11.24 0.95
CA TYR A 72 7.99 -10.10 1.27
C TYR A 72 8.66 -8.93 2.03
N ARG A 73 9.87 -9.11 2.57
CA ARG A 73 10.61 -8.03 3.25
C ARG A 73 11.38 -7.11 2.29
N GLN A 74 11.55 -7.52 1.02
CA GLN A 74 12.41 -6.86 0.05
C GLN A 74 11.75 -6.86 -1.34
N ASN A 75 12.01 -5.81 -2.13
CA ASN A 75 11.54 -5.68 -3.51
C ASN A 75 10.01 -5.81 -3.68
N TRP A 76 9.25 -5.49 -2.63
CA TRP A 76 7.79 -5.55 -2.65
C TRP A 76 7.20 -4.32 -1.98
N LEU A 77 6.17 -3.76 -2.61
CA LEU A 77 5.45 -2.60 -2.11
C LEU A 77 3.96 -2.82 -2.38
N HIS A 78 3.14 -2.66 -1.35
CA HIS A 78 1.70 -2.64 -1.49
C HIS A 78 1.18 -1.20 -1.43
N ILE A 79 0.33 -0.85 -2.40
CA ILE A 79 -0.38 0.43 -2.44
C ILE A 79 -1.86 0.12 -2.27
N ASP A 80 -2.44 0.58 -1.16
CA ASP A 80 -3.90 0.65 -1.02
C ASP A 80 -4.39 1.94 -1.70
N CYS A 81 -5.30 1.75 -2.67
CA CYS A 81 -5.72 2.76 -3.62
C CYS A 81 -6.71 3.80 -3.05
N SER A 82 -6.49 4.25 -1.81
CA SER A 82 -7.38 5.16 -1.07
C SER A 82 -7.59 6.55 -1.68
N ALA A 83 -6.75 6.99 -2.62
CA ALA A 83 -6.91 8.26 -3.34
C ALA A 83 -7.52 8.13 -4.75
N THR A 84 -7.83 6.91 -5.22
CA THR A 84 -8.23 6.69 -6.62
C THR A 84 -9.59 7.26 -6.97
N PHE A 85 -10.56 7.28 -6.04
CA PHE A 85 -11.95 7.61 -6.35
C PHE A 85 -12.58 8.60 -5.37
N ARG A 86 -13.39 9.52 -5.90
CA ARG A 86 -14.21 10.48 -5.16
C ARG A 86 -15.69 10.17 -5.38
N LYS A 87 -16.41 9.83 -4.30
CA LYS A 87 -17.86 9.54 -4.36
C LYS A 87 -18.69 10.77 -4.72
N SER A 88 -18.20 11.96 -4.39
CA SER A 88 -18.83 13.26 -4.67
C SER A 88 -17.76 14.25 -5.12
N GLY A 89 -18.19 15.31 -5.79
CA GLY A 89 -17.31 16.44 -6.11
C GLY A 89 -16.81 17.18 -4.86
N SER A 90 -15.73 17.91 -5.04
CA SER A 90 -15.10 18.83 -4.09
C SER A 90 -14.47 19.98 -4.88
N ASP A 91 -13.97 21.01 -4.19
CA ASP A 91 -13.33 22.17 -4.83
C ASP A 91 -12.12 21.81 -5.71
N LEU A 92 -11.46 20.67 -5.42
CA LEU A 92 -10.27 20.21 -6.14
C LEU A 92 -10.55 19.11 -7.16
N TRP A 93 -11.66 18.39 -7.03
CA TRP A 93 -11.92 17.17 -7.82
C TRP A 93 -13.40 17.01 -8.13
N ALA A 94 -13.73 16.67 -9.38
CA ALA A 94 -15.05 16.14 -9.72
C ALA A 94 -15.30 14.78 -9.04
N ALA A 95 -16.56 14.35 -9.01
CA ALA A 95 -16.88 12.97 -8.66
C ALA A 95 -16.28 12.02 -9.72
N GLY A 96 -15.76 10.87 -9.28
CA GLY A 96 -15.14 9.90 -10.17
C GLY A 96 -13.68 9.60 -9.82
N ALA A 97 -12.97 9.01 -10.78
CA ALA A 97 -11.56 8.64 -10.65
C ALA A 97 -10.64 9.88 -10.76
N THR A 98 -9.58 9.90 -9.96
CA THR A 98 -8.61 11.02 -9.90
C THR A 98 -7.38 10.79 -10.79
N GLY A 99 -7.06 9.53 -11.12
CA GLY A 99 -5.83 9.15 -11.82
C GLY A 99 -4.55 9.23 -10.97
N ILE A 100 -4.66 9.64 -9.70
CA ILE A 100 -3.52 9.72 -8.78
C ILE A 100 -2.83 8.36 -8.68
N GLY A 101 -1.51 8.37 -8.72
CA GLY A 101 -0.61 7.22 -8.57
C GLY A 101 0.00 6.74 -9.89
N VAL A 102 -0.59 7.12 -11.03
CA VAL A 102 -0.08 6.72 -12.36
C VAL A 102 1.31 7.31 -12.62
N GLN A 103 1.48 8.61 -12.37
CA GLN A 103 2.75 9.30 -12.65
C GLN A 103 3.85 8.81 -11.70
N THR A 104 3.55 8.65 -10.41
CA THR A 104 4.49 8.15 -9.41
C THR A 104 5.04 6.77 -9.78
N ILE A 105 4.16 5.84 -10.15
CA ILE A 105 4.59 4.47 -10.52
C ILE A 105 5.40 4.51 -11.82
N ALA A 106 4.99 5.29 -12.81
CA ALA A 106 5.74 5.44 -14.06
C ALA A 106 7.17 5.99 -13.80
N ASN A 107 7.28 7.05 -12.99
CA ASN A 107 8.56 7.63 -12.61
C ASN A 107 9.45 6.61 -11.87
N LEU A 108 8.92 5.94 -10.85
CA LEU A 108 9.67 4.92 -10.09
C LEU A 108 10.24 3.81 -10.97
N LEU A 109 9.48 3.37 -12.00
CA LEU A 109 9.93 2.35 -12.93
C LEU A 109 11.04 2.86 -13.85
N LEU A 110 10.90 4.09 -14.38
CA LEU A 110 11.89 4.70 -15.25
C LEU A 110 13.20 5.03 -14.50
N SER A 111 13.11 5.45 -13.24
CA SER A 111 14.27 5.78 -12.40
C SER A 111 15.05 4.55 -11.95
N LYS A 112 14.42 3.37 -11.88
CA LYS A 112 15.08 2.09 -11.57
C LYS A 112 15.65 1.37 -12.80
N GLY A 113 15.19 1.73 -14.00
CA GLY A 113 15.64 1.15 -15.26
C GLY A 113 16.84 1.86 -15.90
N ALA A 114 17.21 3.04 -15.39
CA ALA A 114 18.38 3.82 -15.80
C ALA A 114 19.60 3.50 -14.92
#